data_AF-A0A1D6QP66-F1
#
_entry.id   AF-A0A1D6QP66-F1
#
_cell.length_a   1.000
_cell.length_b   1.000
_cell.length_c   1.000
_cell.angle_alpha   90.00
_cell.angle_beta   90.00
_cell.angle_gamma   90.00
#
_symmetry.space_group_name_H-M   'P 1'
#
loop_
_entity.id
_entity.type
_entity.pdbx_description
1 polymer ?
#
loop_
_entity_poly.entity_id
_entity_poly.type
_entity_poly.pdbx_seq_one_letter_code
_entity_poly.pdbx_strand_id
1 'polypeptide(L)'
;MGKWASASDAEVHQELEKGTSYTYRFHVPKEGSLKVNDLIRADSFIKVSWNLDTLGDFVIMRSNGQPVYNFCVTVDDATMQISHVIRAEEHLPNTLRQALIYKVIPSTFCYLVFHNLYPDT
;
A
#
# COMPACT_ATOMS: atom_id res chain seq x y z
N MET A 1 -7.27 -2.00 -15.72
CA MET A 1 -6.22 -3.02 -15.53
C MET A 1 -5.11 -2.70 -16.53
N GLY A 2 -3.85 -2.69 -16.11
CA GLY A 2 -2.73 -2.35 -17.00
C GLY A 2 -2.41 -3.47 -17.98
N LYS A 3 -1.90 -3.15 -19.18
CA LYS A 3 -1.50 -4.11 -20.23
C LYS A 3 -0.69 -5.29 -19.67
N TRP A 4 0.27 -4.99 -18.80
CA TRP A 4 1.22 -5.97 -18.26
C TRP A 4 0.65 -6.88 -17.16
N ALA A 5 -0.53 -6.57 -16.61
CA ALA A 5 -1.15 -7.40 -15.59
C ALA A 5 -1.83 -8.66 -16.18
N SER A 6 -2.03 -8.70 -17.50
CA SER A 6 -2.63 -9.83 -18.22
C SER A 6 -1.77 -10.30 -19.40
N ALA A 7 -0.53 -9.82 -19.50
CA ALA A 7 0.40 -10.24 -20.54
C ALA A 7 0.90 -11.66 -20.27
N SER A 8 1.21 -12.40 -21.32
CA SER A 8 1.84 -13.71 -21.20
C SER A 8 3.31 -13.58 -20.77
N ASP A 9 3.85 -14.61 -20.14
CA ASP A 9 5.26 -14.66 -19.73
C ASP A 9 6.20 -14.44 -20.93
N ALA A 10 5.84 -14.95 -22.10
CA ALA A 10 6.61 -14.76 -23.33
C ALA A 10 6.67 -13.30 -23.78
N GLU A 11 5.54 -12.58 -23.76
CA GLU A 11 5.49 -11.15 -24.10
C GLU A 11 6.27 -10.29 -23.10
N VAL A 12 6.19 -10.64 -21.81
CA VAL A 12 6.96 -9.96 -20.76
C VAL A 12 8.46 -10.19 -20.98
N HIS A 13 8.88 -11.43 -21.22
CA HIS A 13 10.30 -11.76 -21.45
C HIS A 13 10.85 -11.02 -22.67
N GLN A 14 10.08 -11.01 -23.77
CA GLN A 14 10.48 -10.34 -25.00
C GLN A 14 10.68 -8.83 -24.80
N GLU A 15 9.86 -8.16 -23.98
CA GLU A 15 10.08 -6.75 -23.65
C GLU A 15 11.25 -6.50 -22.71
N LEU A 16 11.48 -7.41 -21.75
CA LEU A 16 12.64 -7.34 -20.87
C LEU A 16 13.94 -7.48 -21.67
N GLU A 17 13.99 -8.37 -22.66
CA GLU A 17 15.13 -8.56 -23.56
C GLU A 17 15.43 -7.31 -24.41
N LYS A 18 14.42 -6.51 -24.76
CA LYS A 18 14.59 -5.23 -25.46
C LYS A 18 15.22 -4.14 -24.58
N GLY A 19 15.33 -4.37 -23.28
CA GLY A 19 15.77 -3.37 -22.31
C GLY A 19 14.74 -2.26 -22.09
N THR A 20 13.46 -2.53 -22.37
CA THR A 20 12.38 -1.56 -22.17
C THR A 20 12.30 -1.17 -20.69
N SER A 21 12.32 0.14 -20.41
CA SER A 21 12.20 0.65 -19.03
C SER A 21 10.83 0.29 -18.42
N TYR A 22 10.81 -0.24 -17.20
CA TYR A 22 9.60 -0.73 -16.54
C TYR A 22 9.55 -0.35 -15.05
N THR A 23 8.36 -0.44 -14.45
CA THR A 23 8.14 -0.21 -13.01
C THR A 23 7.53 -1.44 -12.39
N TYR A 24 7.85 -1.71 -11.12
CA TYR A 24 7.12 -2.73 -10.35
C TYR A 24 5.87 -2.10 -9.75
N ARG A 25 4.74 -2.78 -9.87
CA ARG A 25 3.45 -2.35 -9.35
C ARG A 25 2.87 -3.41 -8.42
N PHE A 26 2.21 -2.96 -7.37
CA PHE A 26 1.41 -3.82 -6.52
C PHE A 26 0.09 -4.14 -7.23
N HIS A 27 -0.22 -5.43 -7.36
CA HIS A 27 -1.48 -5.86 -7.94
C HIS A 27 -2.59 -5.80 -6.89
N VAL A 28 -3.57 -4.93 -7.09
CA VAL A 28 -4.69 -4.77 -6.16
C VAL A 28 -5.82 -5.72 -6.56
N PRO A 29 -6.33 -6.56 -5.63
CA PRO A 29 -7.51 -7.37 -5.89
C PRO A 29 -8.70 -6.48 -6.29
N LYS A 30 -9.45 -6.85 -7.33
CA LYS A 30 -10.58 -6.03 -7.82
C LYS A 30 -11.82 -6.10 -6.95
N GLU A 31 -11.90 -7.11 -6.09
CA GLU A 31 -13.06 -7.37 -5.25
C GLU A 31 -12.65 -7.43 -3.79
N GLY A 32 -13.59 -7.08 -2.93
CA GLY A 32 -13.43 -7.09 -1.48
C GLY A 32 -13.28 -5.69 -0.89
N SER A 33 -13.19 -5.66 0.43
CA SER A 33 -12.98 -4.44 1.18
C SER A 33 -11.79 -4.57 2.11
N LEU A 34 -11.05 -3.47 2.26
CA LEU A 34 -10.02 -3.35 3.27
C LEU A 34 -10.58 -2.57 4.45
N LYS A 35 -10.46 -3.16 5.65
CA LYS A 35 -10.81 -2.54 6.92
C LYS A 35 -9.53 -2.27 7.69
N VAL A 36 -9.31 -1.03 8.08
CA VAL A 36 -8.18 -0.60 8.92
C VAL A 36 -8.72 -0.17 10.27
N ASN A 37 -8.03 -0.58 11.35
CA ASN A 37 -8.36 -0.16 12.71
C ASN A 37 -7.56 1.10 13.05
N ASP A 38 -8.24 2.18 13.45
CA ASP A 38 -7.64 3.43 13.90
C ASP A 38 -7.92 3.63 15.39
N LEU A 39 -6.86 3.75 16.19
CA LEU A 39 -6.98 3.81 17.65
C LEU A 39 -7.34 5.20 18.20
N ILE A 40 -7.26 6.30 17.43
CA ILE A 40 -7.59 7.65 17.95
C ILE A 40 -9.05 8.04 17.71
N ARG A 41 -9.69 7.56 16.64
CA ARG A 41 -11.12 7.80 16.37
C ARG A 41 -12.04 6.96 17.28
N ALA A 42 -11.56 6.59 18.46
CA ALA A 42 -12.02 5.52 19.34
C ALA A 42 -13.44 5.66 19.93
N ASP A 43 -14.14 6.78 19.74
CA ASP A 43 -15.57 6.86 20.06
C ASP A 43 -16.46 6.15 19.02
N SER A 44 -15.87 5.66 17.94
CA SER A 44 -16.57 4.81 16.99
C SER A 44 -15.60 3.77 16.46
N PHE A 45 -16.01 2.50 16.46
CA PHE A 45 -15.37 1.42 15.69
C PHE A 45 -15.51 1.69 14.17
N ILE A 46 -15.08 2.85 13.69
CA ILE A 46 -15.05 3.21 12.27
C ILE A 46 -13.87 2.45 11.69
N LYS A 47 -14.20 1.22 11.29
CA LYS A 47 -13.48 0.49 10.27
C LYS A 47 -13.59 1.35 9.02
N VAL A 48 -12.54 2.08 8.67
CA VAL A 48 -12.52 2.73 7.36
C VAL A 48 -12.50 1.60 6.35
N SER A 49 -13.64 1.40 5.68
CA SER A 49 -13.90 0.30 4.77
C SER A 49 -13.84 0.86 3.37
N TRP A 50 -12.79 0.51 2.65
CA TRP A 50 -12.61 0.92 1.27
C TRP A 50 -12.84 -0.25 0.35
N ASN A 51 -13.62 -0.01 -0.72
CA ASN A 51 -13.74 -0.96 -1.81
C ASN A 51 -12.46 -0.95 -2.64
N LEU A 52 -11.89 -2.13 -2.87
CA LEU A 52 -10.60 -2.26 -3.55
C LEU A 52 -10.68 -1.88 -5.03
N ASP A 53 -11.88 -1.91 -5.63
CA ASP A 53 -12.12 -1.46 -7.01
C ASP A 53 -11.73 0.01 -7.26
N THR A 54 -11.77 0.84 -6.22
CA THR A 54 -11.37 2.26 -6.27
C THR A 54 -9.85 2.45 -6.30
N LEU A 55 -9.08 1.43 -5.95
CA LEU A 55 -7.63 1.48 -5.87
C LEU A 55 -7.00 0.71 -7.03
N GLY A 56 -6.50 1.42 -8.04
CA GLY A 56 -5.74 0.80 -9.13
C GLY A 56 -4.35 0.32 -8.71
N ASP A 57 -3.76 -0.56 -9.52
CA ASP A 57 -2.39 -1.04 -9.37
C ASP A 57 -1.40 0.13 -9.28
N PHE A 58 -0.74 0.25 -8.13
CA PHE A 58 0.15 1.37 -7.81
C PHE A 58 1.62 0.96 -7.87
N VAL A 59 2.49 1.89 -8.23
CA VAL A 59 3.94 1.65 -8.31
C VAL A 59 4.51 1.40 -6.91
N ILE A 60 5.35 0.36 -6.78
CA ILE A 60 6.14 0.07 -5.57
C ILE A 60 7.64 0.30 -5.79
N MET A 61 8.12 0.15 -7.03
CA MET A 61 9.49 0.46 -7.42
C MET A 61 9.52 1.15 -8.78
N ARG A 62 10.22 2.28 -8.85
CA ARG A 62 10.39 3.08 -10.06
C ARG A 62 11.37 2.41 -11.02
N SER A 63 11.38 2.86 -12.26
CA SER A 63 12.25 2.32 -13.30
C SER A 63 13.74 2.58 -13.09
N ASN A 64 14.08 3.56 -12.25
CA ASN A 64 15.45 3.82 -11.79
C ASN A 64 15.86 2.94 -10.59
N GLY A 65 15.06 1.93 -10.24
CA GLY A 65 15.33 1.02 -9.11
C GLY A 65 15.01 1.59 -7.73
N GLN A 66 14.53 2.82 -7.63
CA GLN A 66 14.19 3.41 -6.33
C GLN A 66 12.80 2.94 -5.86
N PRO A 67 12.69 2.35 -4.66
CA PRO A 67 11.41 2.05 -4.06
C PRO A 67 10.64 3.32 -3.70
N VAL A 68 9.31 3.26 -3.69
CA VAL A 68 8.46 4.39 -3.31
C VAL A 68 8.13 4.37 -1.82
N TYR A 69 7.78 5.53 -1.28
CA TYR A 69 7.40 5.73 0.13
C TYR A 69 6.52 4.62 0.72
N ASN A 70 5.41 4.27 0.07
CA ASN A 70 4.46 3.27 0.60
C ASN A 70 5.08 1.87 0.72
N PHE A 71 6.05 1.54 -0.13
CA PHE A 71 6.77 0.27 -0.05
C PHE A 71 7.85 0.34 1.03
N CYS A 72 8.72 1.37 1.02
CA CYS A 72 9.80 1.51 2.01
C CYS A 72 9.27 1.49 3.43
N VAL A 73 8.32 2.39 3.75
CA VAL A 73 7.81 2.53 5.12
C VAL A 73 7.20 1.22 5.62
N THR A 74 6.43 0.53 4.78
CA THR A 74 5.80 -0.73 5.18
C THR A 74 6.83 -1.83 5.45
N VAL A 75 7.87 -1.93 4.62
CA VAL A 75 8.93 -2.94 4.79
C VAL A 75 9.81 -2.60 6.00
N ASP A 76 10.18 -1.33 6.16
CA ASP A 76 10.98 -0.87 7.29
C ASP A 76 10.24 -1.09 8.61
N ASP A 77 8.98 -0.67 8.71
CA ASP A 77 8.15 -0.89 9.90
C ASP A 77 8.04 -2.39 10.25
N ALA A 78 7.80 -3.24 9.25
CA ALA A 78 7.67 -4.68 9.44
C ALA A 78 8.99 -5.34 9.86
N THR A 79 10.12 -4.91 9.31
CA THR A 79 11.45 -5.44 9.65
C THR A 79 11.95 -4.93 11.00
N MET A 80 11.59 -3.70 11.38
CA MET A 80 11.88 -3.10 12.67
C MET A 80 10.87 -3.50 13.77
N GLN A 81 9.88 -4.33 13.45
CA GLN A 81 8.85 -4.81 14.38
C GLN A 81 8.06 -3.66 15.04
N ILE A 82 7.78 -2.61 14.28
CA ILE A 82 6.94 -1.51 14.74
C ILE A 82 5.54 -2.05 15.02
N SER A 83 5.03 -1.76 16.22
CA SER A 83 3.71 -2.23 16.67
C SER A 83 2.62 -1.19 16.52
N HIS A 84 2.98 0.10 16.58
CA HIS A 84 2.07 1.24 16.52
C HIS A 84 2.67 2.35 15.65
N VAL A 85 2.01 2.68 14.55
CA VAL A 85 2.40 3.82 13.71
C VAL A 85 1.51 5.00 14.07
N ILE A 86 2.09 6.04 14.67
CA ILE A 86 1.41 7.30 14.98
C ILE A 86 1.79 8.34 13.93
N ARG A 87 0.79 8.92 13.26
CA ARG A 87 1.03 9.92 12.20
C ARG A 87 -0.16 10.85 12.01
N ALA A 88 0.06 11.91 11.25
CA ALA A 88 -0.95 12.91 10.96
C ALA A 88 -2.03 12.40 9.98
N GLU A 89 -3.25 12.92 10.11
CA GLU A 89 -4.45 12.46 9.38
C GLU A 89 -4.33 12.54 7.86
N GLU A 90 -3.57 13.50 7.34
CA GLU A 90 -3.32 13.66 5.89
C GLU A 90 -2.68 12.43 5.26
N HIS A 91 -2.05 11.55 6.06
CA HIS A 91 -1.47 10.30 5.58
C HIS A 91 -2.49 9.14 5.49
N LEU A 92 -3.76 9.35 5.86
CA LEU A 92 -4.80 8.32 5.79
C LEU A 92 -4.90 7.63 4.41
N PRO A 93 -4.80 8.32 3.26
CA PRO A 93 -4.82 7.66 1.95
C PRO A 93 -3.62 6.73 1.67
N ASN A 94 -2.48 6.93 2.33
CA ASN A 94 -1.31 6.05 2.20
C ASN A 94 -1.50 4.74 2.97
N THR A 95 -2.22 4.81 4.08
CA THR A 95 -2.61 3.67 4.93
C THR A 95 -3.23 2.53 4.15
N LEU A 96 -4.05 2.86 3.17
CA LEU A 96 -4.66 1.89 2.27
C LEU A 96 -3.64 1.02 1.55
N ARG A 97 -2.68 1.68 0.90
CA ARG A 97 -1.65 1.00 0.11
C ARG A 97 -0.73 0.20 1.03
N GLN A 98 -0.35 0.78 2.16
CA GLN A 98 0.51 0.13 3.14
C GLN A 98 -0.17 -1.10 3.75
N ALA A 99 -1.44 -1.01 4.14
CA ALA A 99 -2.19 -2.14 4.68
C ALA A 99 -2.35 -3.30 3.69
N LEU A 100 -2.44 -3.02 2.38
CA LEU A 100 -2.40 -4.07 1.35
C LEU A 100 -1.03 -4.74 1.26
N ILE A 101 0.06 -3.97 1.36
CA ILE A 101 1.42 -4.51 1.38
C ILE A 101 1.64 -5.35 2.66
N TYR A 102 1.16 -4.89 3.82
CA TYR A 102 1.20 -5.63 5.08
C TYR A 102 0.53 -7.01 5.01
N LYS A 103 -0.54 -7.15 4.21
CA LYS A 103 -1.24 -8.44 4.04
C LYS A 103 -0.44 -9.50 3.29
N VAL A 104 0.54 -9.10 2.48
CA VAL A 104 1.31 -10.03 1.64
C VAL A 104 2.71 -10.30 2.18
N ILE A 105 3.20 -9.49 3.13
CA ILE A 105 4.47 -9.74 3.81
C ILE A 105 4.25 -10.74 4.97
N PRO A 106 5.21 -11.66 5.23
CA PRO A 106 5.05 -12.69 6.27
C PRO A 106 5.08 -12.20 7.73
N SER A 107 5.12 -10.89 7.98
CA SER A 107 5.48 -10.32 9.30
C SER A 107 4.29 -9.69 10.04
N THR A 108 4.46 -9.59 11.37
CA THR A 108 3.49 -9.22 12.41
C THR A 108 2.58 -8.03 12.07
N PHE A 109 1.29 -8.17 12.42
CA PHE A 109 0.25 -7.15 12.27
C PHE A 109 0.59 -5.88 13.08
N CYS A 110 0.74 -4.74 12.40
CA CYS A 110 0.95 -3.43 13.03
C CYS A 110 -0.39 -2.70 13.23
N TYR A 111 -0.57 -2.06 14.38
CA TYR A 111 -1.69 -1.15 14.63
C TYR A 111 -1.38 0.24 14.07
N LEU A 112 -2.38 0.91 13.50
CA LEU A 112 -2.24 2.23 12.88
C LEU A 112 -3.04 3.25 13.68
N VAL A 113 -2.45 4.41 13.92
CA VAL A 113 -2.95 5.44 14.83
C VAL A 113 -2.84 6.80 14.14
N PHE A 114 -3.96 7.47 13.90
CA PHE A 114 -3.96 8.77 13.20
C PHE A 114 -4.34 9.91 14.13
N HIS A 115 -3.46 10.89 14.29
CA HIS A 115 -3.72 12.07 15.10
C HIS A 115 -4.00 13.27 14.20
N ASN A 116 -5.02 14.07 14.53
CA ASN A 116 -5.24 15.33 13.85
C ASN A 116 -4.30 16.39 14.47
N LEU A 117 -3.35 16.91 13.69
CA LEU A 117 -2.42 17.95 14.15
C LEU A 117 -3.05 19.36 14.14
N TYR A 118 -4.25 19.52 13.58
CA TYR A 118 -5.00 20.78 13.51
C TYR A 118 -6.46 20.55 13.97
N PRO A 119 -6.73 20.53 15.28
CA PRO A 119 -8.07 20.27 15.80
C PRO A 119 -9.10 21.37 15.47
N ASP A 120 -8.68 22.59 15.08
CA ASP A 120 -9.57 23.75 14.92
C ASP A 120 -9.27 24.61 13.66
N THR A 121 -9.56 24.08 12.47
CA THR A 121 -9.87 24.89 11.27
C THR A 121 -11.03 24.31 10.48
#